data_AF-A0A8J5GF06-F1
#
_entry.id   AF-A0A8J5GF06-F1
#
_cell.length_a   1.000
_cell.length_b   1.000
_cell.length_c   1.000
_cell.angle_alpha   90.00
_cell.angle_beta   90.00
_cell.angle_gamma   90.00
#
_symmetry.space_group_name_H-M   'P 1'
#
loop_
_entity.id
_entity.type
_entity.pdbx_description
1 polymer ?
#
loop_
_entity_poly.entity_id
_entity_poly.type
_entity_poly.pdbx_seq_one_letter_code
_entity_poly.pdbx_strand_id
1 'polypeptide(L)'
;MFRALTTRRRVATRLFSSSRTSSGGICFATSSADAVVVAAETGLYGLDVLKTAKGFRRFVDEAISRSGELVSYISQLPPSMEVIRAMDEISDTVCSVIDSAELCRNTHPDREYVEEANKASMRINEYLHFLNTNNSLYTAIVKVEHGGALHTEEAQRAAHALRVDFENGGIHLSDEKLRRINKLKIEIAKLGKEFNENIILDPGSVDIFPASRIPKNIQHLCRTIYRPVPSDGSSKSWITRKEKGYRITTDSSTLSSILKWVSDAEVRKQSYMKGNSMPHANLDVLNKLINARHELAQIMEYKSYADFAIRPNMAGSPDVAMSFLLDLSKHVRCKADEEFNVIRECKRQYLNERNADLEPWDEAYFVGMVKSSAYSLDSSVIASYFSLSRCLEGLKMLVESLFGATFCQVPMMPGECWHPDVVKLSLHHPQEGGLGFMYLDLYSRKGKYSGCAHFAIRGGRLISKSEYQLPVVALVCDFIGSPGSLTSRLNHYEVETLFHEFGHALHSLLSRTDYQHFSGTRVVLDIAEIPSILFE
;
A
#
# COMPACT_ATOMS: atom_id res chain seq x y z
N MET A 1 14.68 8.32 -11.70
CA MET A 1 13.94 8.84 -10.53
C MET A 1 12.46 8.46 -10.52
N PHE A 2 11.73 8.49 -11.65
CA PHE A 2 10.31 8.07 -11.75
C PHE A 2 9.95 6.76 -11.04
N ARG A 3 10.78 5.71 -11.14
CA ARG A 3 10.53 4.37 -10.55
C ARG A 3 10.18 4.40 -9.06
N ALA A 4 10.68 5.39 -8.32
CA ALA A 4 10.35 5.59 -6.91
C ALA A 4 8.85 5.87 -6.69
N LEU A 5 8.22 6.69 -7.54
CA LEU A 5 6.80 7.06 -7.38
C LEU A 5 5.84 6.00 -7.94
N THR A 6 6.18 5.35 -9.05
CA THR A 6 5.29 4.43 -9.75
C THR A 6 5.11 3.10 -9.01
N THR A 7 6.17 2.58 -8.38
CA THR A 7 6.08 1.36 -7.57
C THR A 7 5.30 1.61 -6.27
N ARG A 8 5.66 2.66 -5.53
CA ARG A 8 5.06 2.98 -4.21
C ARG A 8 3.56 3.27 -4.24
N ARG A 9 3.07 3.93 -5.30
CA ARG A 9 1.63 4.25 -5.46
C ARG A 9 0.74 3.04 -5.78
N ARG A 10 1.26 1.81 -5.85
CA ARG A 10 0.45 0.61 -6.14
C ARG A 10 0.42 -0.39 -4.99
N VAL A 11 1.55 -0.67 -4.34
CA VAL A 11 1.64 -1.63 -3.21
C VAL A 11 0.68 -1.24 -2.08
N ALA A 12 0.70 0.03 -1.63
CA ALA A 12 -0.08 0.53 -0.50
C ALA A 12 -1.61 0.71 -0.75
N THR A 13 -2.25 -0.14 -1.58
CA THR A 13 -3.64 0.05 -2.07
C THR A 13 -4.56 -1.16 -1.83
N ARG A 14 -4.47 -1.86 -0.69
CA ARG A 14 -5.36 -2.99 -0.37
C ARG A 14 -6.01 -2.96 1.02
N LEU A 15 -7.33 -2.72 1.00
CA LEU A 15 -8.36 -3.19 1.93
C LEU A 15 -8.47 -2.52 3.33
N PHE A 16 -9.61 -2.71 4.00
CA PHE A 16 -10.19 -1.80 5.02
C PHE A 16 -10.84 -2.52 6.24
N SER A 17 -10.72 -1.92 7.44
CA SER A 17 -11.71 -1.87 8.58
C SER A 17 -12.07 -3.16 9.36
N SER A 18 -12.37 -3.16 10.69
CA SER A 18 -12.19 -2.17 11.79
C SER A 18 -12.53 -2.70 13.22
N SER A 19 -11.78 -2.30 14.26
CA SER A 19 -12.10 -2.08 15.72
C SER A 19 -13.01 -3.08 16.50
N ARG A 20 -12.74 -3.56 17.75
CA ARG A 20 -12.58 -2.92 19.10
C ARG A 20 -12.27 -4.01 20.19
N THR A 21 -11.84 -3.84 21.46
CA THR A 21 -11.16 -2.83 22.36
C THR A 21 -10.87 -3.49 23.75
N SER A 22 -10.10 -2.83 24.66
CA SER A 22 -9.98 -3.04 26.14
C SER A 22 -9.32 -4.35 26.68
N SER A 23 -8.64 -4.40 27.86
CA SER A 23 -7.93 -3.38 28.68
C SER A 23 -7.10 -4.00 29.87
N GLY A 24 -5.82 -3.61 30.05
CA GLY A 24 -4.91 -3.97 31.19
C GLY A 24 -4.29 -5.38 31.13
N GLY A 25 -3.10 -5.74 31.68
CA GLY A 25 -2.00 -5.09 32.46
C GLY A 25 -0.94 -6.18 32.86
N ILE A 26 0.13 -6.03 33.66
CA ILE A 26 0.91 -4.90 34.27
C ILE A 26 2.19 -5.49 34.98
N CYS A 27 3.28 -4.71 35.19
CA CYS A 27 4.53 -5.03 35.99
C CYS A 27 5.52 -6.13 35.45
N PHE A 28 6.83 -6.21 35.79
CA PHE A 28 7.80 -5.32 36.51
C PHE A 28 9.29 -5.68 36.23
N ALA A 29 10.20 -4.69 36.37
CA ALA A 29 11.63 -4.80 36.80
C ALA A 29 12.64 -5.52 35.86
N THR A 30 13.98 -5.41 36.01
CA THR A 30 14.88 -4.78 37.04
C THR A 30 15.93 -3.83 36.43
N SER A 31 16.66 -3.06 37.24
CA SER A 31 17.67 -2.08 36.77
C SER A 31 19.13 -2.53 36.93
N SER A 32 19.99 -1.98 36.08
CA SER A 32 21.39 -1.65 36.37
C SER A 32 21.62 -0.18 35.99
N ALA A 33 22.48 0.54 36.72
CA ALA A 33 22.67 1.98 36.53
C ALA A 33 23.85 2.27 35.60
N ASP A 34 23.61 3.13 34.60
CA ASP A 34 24.64 3.70 33.73
C ASP A 34 24.44 5.22 33.59
N ALA A 35 25.50 5.92 33.18
CA ALA A 35 25.53 7.38 33.18
C ALA A 35 24.52 7.98 32.17
N VAL A 36 23.74 8.96 32.63
CA VAL A 36 22.81 9.72 31.77
C VAL A 36 23.62 10.69 30.90
N VAL A 37 24.19 10.16 29.82
CA VAL A 37 24.48 10.96 28.63
C VAL A 37 23.14 11.47 28.13
N VAL A 38 22.89 12.77 28.27
CA VAL A 38 21.66 13.40 27.75
C VAL A 38 21.71 13.32 26.23
N ALA A 39 21.07 12.29 25.69
CA ALA A 39 20.99 12.02 24.26
C ALA A 39 20.48 13.28 23.54
N ALA A 40 21.24 13.75 22.55
CA ALA A 40 20.88 14.95 21.80
C ALA A 40 19.50 14.76 21.16
N GLU A 41 18.60 15.71 21.41
CA GLU A 41 17.28 15.71 20.79
C GLU A 41 17.43 15.73 19.26
N THR A 42 16.64 14.91 18.58
CA THR A 42 16.53 14.83 17.12
C THR A 42 15.10 15.14 16.66
N GLY A 43 14.82 15.07 15.36
CA GLY A 43 13.47 15.17 14.81
C GLY A 43 12.90 13.82 14.38
N LEU A 44 11.68 13.83 13.83
CA LEU A 44 10.97 12.61 13.40
C LEU A 44 11.88 11.68 12.57
N TYR A 45 11.83 10.38 12.89
CA TYR A 45 12.60 9.34 12.21
C TYR A 45 14.13 9.47 12.34
N GLY A 46 14.62 10.27 13.30
CA GLY A 46 16.04 10.57 13.46
C GLY A 46 16.55 11.67 12.52
N LEU A 47 15.64 12.49 11.96
CA LEU A 47 15.97 13.59 11.05
C LEU A 47 15.89 14.92 11.80
N ASP A 48 17.03 15.48 12.19
CA ASP A 48 17.15 16.77 12.92
C ASP A 48 16.44 17.96 12.24
N VAL A 49 16.21 17.87 10.92
CA VAL A 49 15.43 18.86 10.19
C VAL A 49 13.95 18.90 10.64
N LEU A 50 13.39 17.76 11.06
CA LEU A 50 11.99 17.50 11.42
C LEU A 50 11.68 17.60 12.92
N LYS A 51 12.40 18.42 13.68
CA LYS A 51 12.10 18.73 15.09
C LYS A 51 10.76 19.44 15.32
N THR A 52 10.14 19.96 14.27
CA THR A 52 8.80 20.57 14.28
C THR A 52 8.10 20.28 12.96
N ALA A 53 6.77 20.40 12.92
CA ALA A 53 5.99 20.26 11.68
C ALA A 53 6.51 21.17 10.55
N LYS A 54 6.84 22.43 10.87
CA LYS A 54 7.40 23.42 9.93
C LYS A 54 8.80 23.04 9.43
N GLY A 55 9.49 22.09 10.08
CA GLY A 55 10.73 21.50 9.62
C GLY A 55 10.63 20.87 8.21
N PHE A 56 9.45 20.35 7.84
CA PHE A 56 9.18 19.87 6.48
C PHE A 56 9.38 20.92 5.38
N ARG A 57 9.18 22.22 5.67
CA ARG A 57 9.47 23.30 4.71
C ARG A 57 10.96 23.38 4.42
N ARG A 58 11.74 23.53 5.49
CA ARG A 58 13.21 23.59 5.45
C ARG A 58 13.81 22.34 4.81
N PHE A 59 13.27 21.16 5.09
CA PHE A 59 13.74 19.91 4.48
C PHE A 59 13.58 19.91 2.95
N VAL A 60 12.49 20.50 2.44
CA VAL A 60 12.31 20.71 0.99
C VAL A 60 13.26 21.78 0.46
N ASP A 61 13.47 22.88 1.19
CA ASP A 61 14.42 23.94 0.79
C ASP A 61 15.86 23.42 0.68
N GLU A 62 16.33 22.70 1.70
CA GLU A 62 17.64 22.04 1.76
C GLU A 62 17.78 21.00 0.65
N ALA A 63 16.78 20.15 0.43
CA ALA A 63 16.79 19.15 -0.63
C ALA A 63 16.82 19.76 -2.05
N ILE A 64 16.09 20.85 -2.28
CA ILE A 64 16.10 21.58 -3.57
C ILE A 64 17.44 22.28 -3.79
N SER A 65 18.02 22.91 -2.75
CA SER A 65 19.34 23.55 -2.84
C SER A 65 20.42 22.52 -3.18
N ARG A 66 20.50 21.45 -2.39
CA ARG A 66 21.51 20.40 -2.57
C ARG A 66 21.39 19.71 -3.93
N SER A 67 20.16 19.45 -4.36
CA SER A 67 19.93 18.91 -5.70
C SER A 67 20.35 19.89 -6.80
N GLY A 68 20.11 21.20 -6.64
CA GLY A 68 20.56 22.24 -7.57
C GLY A 68 22.08 22.36 -7.68
N GLU A 69 22.80 22.25 -6.56
CA GLU A 69 24.27 22.14 -6.53
C GLU A 69 24.74 20.92 -7.34
N LEU A 70 24.14 19.74 -7.09
CA LEU A 70 24.49 18.50 -7.76
C LEU A 70 24.18 18.54 -9.27
N VAL A 71 23.05 19.12 -9.70
CA VAL A 71 22.75 19.38 -11.12
C VAL A 71 23.83 20.26 -11.76
N SER A 72 24.26 21.31 -11.05
CA SER A 72 25.29 22.25 -11.51
C SER A 72 26.67 21.60 -11.60
N TYR A 73 27.00 20.71 -10.66
CA TYR A 73 28.23 19.92 -10.62
C TYR A 73 28.26 18.86 -11.75
N ILE A 74 27.21 18.06 -11.90
CA ILE A 74 27.05 17.07 -12.98
C ILE A 74 27.23 17.71 -14.36
N SER A 75 26.70 18.93 -14.55
CA SER A 75 26.81 19.66 -15.82
C SER A 75 28.25 20.07 -16.20
N GLN A 76 29.19 19.99 -15.25
CA GLN A 76 30.62 20.30 -15.44
C GLN A 76 31.51 19.04 -15.46
N LEU A 77 30.99 17.86 -15.09
CA LEU A 77 31.77 16.63 -15.02
C LEU A 77 32.07 16.02 -16.40
N PRO A 78 33.27 15.44 -16.61
CA PRO A 78 33.49 14.52 -17.72
C PRO A 78 32.72 13.20 -17.49
N PRO A 79 32.42 12.43 -18.55
CA PRO A 79 31.75 11.15 -18.42
C PRO A 79 32.52 10.19 -17.49
N SER A 80 31.91 9.84 -16.37
CA SER A 80 32.55 9.13 -15.25
C SER A 80 31.51 8.52 -14.31
N MET A 81 31.93 7.55 -13.48
CA MET A 81 31.08 6.98 -12.41
C MET A 81 30.56 8.04 -11.42
N GLU A 82 31.24 9.18 -11.29
CA GLU A 82 30.86 10.26 -10.36
C GLU A 82 29.55 10.95 -10.76
N VAL A 83 29.24 10.99 -12.06
CA VAL A 83 27.92 11.45 -12.56
C VAL A 83 26.79 10.58 -12.00
N ILE A 84 26.99 9.25 -11.97
CA ILE A 84 25.96 8.31 -11.47
C ILE A 84 25.82 8.42 -9.95
N ARG A 85 26.92 8.59 -9.21
CA ARG A 85 26.89 8.86 -7.75
C ARG A 85 26.16 10.15 -7.41
N ALA A 86 26.47 11.24 -8.10
CA ALA A 86 25.80 12.52 -7.88
C ALA A 86 24.30 12.45 -8.21
N MET A 87 23.89 11.68 -9.22
CA MET A 87 22.46 11.44 -9.50
C MET A 87 21.77 10.55 -8.47
N ASP A 88 22.50 9.57 -7.92
CA ASP A 88 21.99 8.75 -6.82
C ASP A 88 21.85 9.58 -5.54
N GLU A 89 22.77 10.51 -5.27
CA GLU A 89 22.66 11.48 -4.16
C GLU A 89 21.47 12.44 -4.35
N ILE A 90 21.20 12.94 -5.57
CA ILE A 90 19.93 13.67 -5.85
C ILE A 90 18.73 12.76 -5.56
N SER A 91 18.76 11.50 -6.01
CA SER A 91 17.67 10.55 -5.78
C SER A 91 17.47 10.23 -4.29
N ASP A 92 18.54 10.15 -3.50
CA ASP A 92 18.53 9.91 -2.05
C ASP A 92 17.99 11.13 -1.29
N THR A 93 18.51 12.31 -1.62
CA THR A 93 18.07 13.62 -1.09
C THR A 93 16.57 13.84 -1.31
N VAL A 94 16.10 13.65 -2.56
CA VAL A 94 14.69 13.85 -2.93
C VAL A 94 13.79 12.74 -2.36
N CYS A 95 14.24 11.48 -2.33
CA CYS A 95 13.46 10.40 -1.71
C CYS A 95 13.28 10.62 -0.21
N SER A 96 14.33 11.03 0.52
CA SER A 96 14.26 11.20 1.98
C SER A 96 13.16 12.19 2.42
N VAL A 97 12.92 13.24 1.62
CA VAL A 97 11.79 14.17 1.81
C VAL A 97 10.46 13.52 1.49
N ILE A 98 10.34 12.86 0.33
CA ILE A 98 9.11 12.18 -0.13
C ILE A 98 8.67 11.12 0.89
N ASP A 99 9.60 10.31 1.35
CA ASP A 99 9.39 9.13 2.18
C ASP A 99 8.98 9.50 3.60
N SER A 100 9.71 10.44 4.21
CA SER A 100 9.36 11.01 5.52
C SER A 100 8.00 11.74 5.50
N ALA A 101 7.68 12.45 4.40
CA ALA A 101 6.40 13.12 4.26
C ALA A 101 5.25 12.14 4.02
N GLU A 102 5.47 11.08 3.21
CA GLU A 102 4.46 10.05 2.94
C GLU A 102 4.11 9.28 4.22
N LEU A 103 5.10 8.85 5.00
CA LEU A 103 4.86 8.21 6.30
C LEU A 103 4.10 9.16 7.24
N CYS A 104 4.57 10.41 7.40
CA CYS A 104 3.95 11.41 8.28
C CYS A 104 2.47 11.64 7.97
N ARG A 105 2.11 11.81 6.69
CA ARG A 105 0.72 11.97 6.21
C ARG A 105 -0.19 10.81 6.59
N ASN A 106 0.35 9.60 6.63
CA ASN A 106 -0.39 8.37 6.89
C ASN A 106 -0.41 7.97 8.38
N THR A 107 0.51 8.44 9.21
CA THR A 107 0.62 7.99 10.61
C THR A 107 0.53 9.08 11.68
N HIS A 108 0.86 10.33 11.38
CA HIS A 108 1.05 11.33 12.43
C HIS A 108 -0.28 11.74 13.08
N PRO A 109 -0.40 11.71 14.43
CA PRO A 109 -1.65 12.06 15.11
C PRO A 109 -1.99 13.54 14.94
N ASP A 110 -1.02 14.42 15.24
CA ASP A 110 -1.15 15.87 15.08
C ASP A 110 -1.32 16.27 13.60
N ARG A 111 -2.27 17.18 13.37
CA ARG A 111 -2.66 17.67 12.05
C ARG A 111 -1.71 18.74 11.50
N GLU A 112 -0.95 19.49 12.33
CA GLU A 112 0.04 20.43 11.78
C GLU A 112 1.13 19.67 11.00
N TYR A 113 1.63 18.57 11.57
CA TYR A 113 2.60 17.68 10.90
C TYR A 113 2.06 17.08 9.60
N VAL A 114 0.83 16.55 9.60
CA VAL A 114 0.18 16.00 8.39
C VAL A 114 0.04 17.08 7.30
N GLU A 115 -0.34 18.29 7.67
CA GLU A 115 -0.58 19.40 6.75
C GLU A 115 0.71 20.01 6.19
N GLU A 116 1.77 20.10 6.98
CA GLU A 116 3.10 20.51 6.49
C GLU A 116 3.77 19.41 5.65
N ALA A 117 3.56 18.14 5.97
CA ALA A 117 3.98 17.01 5.13
C ALA A 117 3.18 16.93 3.81
N ASN A 118 1.90 17.33 3.78
CA ASN A 118 1.15 17.51 2.54
C ASN A 118 1.79 18.57 1.64
N LYS A 119 2.08 19.76 2.18
CA LYS A 119 2.74 20.86 1.44
C LYS A 119 4.12 20.45 0.93
N ALA A 120 4.92 19.79 1.76
CA ALA A 120 6.22 19.28 1.37
C ALA A 120 6.12 18.23 0.25
N SER A 121 5.20 17.27 0.37
CA SER A 121 4.93 16.28 -0.66
C SER A 121 4.50 16.93 -1.99
N MET A 122 3.64 17.95 -1.97
CA MET A 122 3.28 18.70 -3.19
C MET A 122 4.49 19.37 -3.83
N ARG A 123 5.25 20.15 -3.06
CA ARG A 123 6.39 20.95 -3.55
C ARG A 123 7.57 20.09 -4.04
N ILE A 124 7.87 18.99 -3.35
CA ILE A 124 8.95 18.09 -3.78
C ILE A 124 8.54 17.28 -5.04
N ASN A 125 7.25 16.95 -5.23
CA ASN A 125 6.78 16.32 -6.47
C ASN A 125 6.86 17.28 -7.67
N GLU A 126 6.64 18.58 -7.48
CA GLU A 126 6.86 19.60 -8.51
C GLU A 126 8.35 19.71 -8.90
N TYR A 127 9.25 19.77 -7.91
CA TYR A 127 10.69 19.78 -8.17
C TYR A 127 11.19 18.47 -8.81
N LEU A 128 10.64 17.33 -8.41
CA LEU A 128 10.91 16.03 -9.04
C LEU A 128 10.41 15.99 -10.49
N HIS A 129 9.36 16.73 -10.87
CA HIS A 129 9.01 16.87 -12.28
C HIS A 129 10.11 17.62 -13.05
N PHE A 130 10.58 18.76 -12.53
CA PHE A 130 11.68 19.53 -13.12
C PHE A 130 12.94 18.66 -13.33
N LEU A 131 13.37 17.91 -12.31
CA LEU A 131 14.52 17.00 -12.40
C LEU A 131 14.34 15.95 -13.51
N ASN A 132 13.18 15.30 -13.57
CA ASN A 132 12.84 14.29 -14.58
C ASN A 132 12.67 14.86 -16.00
N THR A 133 12.61 16.20 -16.17
CA THR A 133 12.59 16.90 -17.47
C THR A 133 13.91 17.65 -17.76
N ASN A 134 14.96 17.44 -16.97
CA ASN A 134 16.20 18.18 -17.11
C ASN A 134 17.11 17.58 -18.20
N ASN A 135 17.19 18.28 -19.34
CA ASN A 135 18.01 17.86 -20.49
C ASN A 135 19.52 17.76 -20.19
N SER A 136 20.06 18.54 -19.24
CA SER A 136 21.48 18.45 -18.85
C SER A 136 21.77 17.14 -18.13
N LEU A 137 20.89 16.71 -17.21
CA LEU A 137 21.00 15.41 -16.54
C LEU A 137 20.88 14.26 -17.53
N TYR A 138 19.85 14.26 -18.38
CA TYR A 138 19.69 13.23 -19.41
C TYR A 138 20.90 13.13 -20.35
N THR A 139 21.41 14.28 -20.82
CA THR A 139 22.63 14.34 -21.66
C THR A 139 23.87 13.80 -20.93
N ALA A 140 23.98 14.02 -19.62
CA ALA A 140 25.09 13.49 -18.83
C ALA A 140 25.02 11.95 -18.73
N ILE A 141 23.84 11.37 -18.46
CA ILE A 141 23.68 9.90 -18.43
C ILE A 141 24.02 9.29 -19.79
N VAL A 142 23.45 9.83 -20.88
CA VAL A 142 23.66 9.32 -22.24
C VAL A 142 25.15 9.32 -22.61
N LYS A 143 25.92 10.34 -22.21
CA LYS A 143 27.38 10.37 -22.41
C LYS A 143 28.14 9.35 -21.56
N VAL A 144 27.66 9.04 -20.36
CA VAL A 144 28.30 8.12 -19.41
C VAL A 144 28.06 6.66 -19.79
N GLU A 145 26.82 6.30 -20.15
CA GLU A 145 26.44 4.94 -20.57
C GLU A 145 27.18 4.51 -21.86
N HIS A 146 27.28 5.41 -22.86
CA HIS A 146 28.03 5.14 -24.10
C HIS A 146 29.54 5.38 -23.97
N GLY A 147 30.00 6.07 -22.92
CA GLY A 147 31.40 6.51 -22.78
C GLY A 147 32.38 5.46 -22.25
N GLY A 148 31.91 4.25 -21.91
CA GLY A 148 32.75 3.19 -21.33
C GLY A 148 33.30 3.46 -19.92
N ALA A 149 32.89 4.57 -19.29
CA ALA A 149 33.44 5.07 -18.04
C ALA A 149 32.83 4.43 -16.76
N LEU A 150 32.20 3.26 -16.91
CA LEU A 150 31.48 2.53 -15.86
C LEU A 150 32.09 1.14 -15.69
N HIS A 151 32.72 0.89 -14.55
CA HIS A 151 33.58 -0.29 -14.33
C HIS A 151 32.94 -1.39 -13.47
N THR A 152 31.72 -1.18 -12.95
CA THR A 152 30.93 -2.22 -12.26
C THR A 152 29.61 -2.44 -13.01
N GLU A 153 29.09 -3.66 -12.97
CA GLU A 153 27.79 -3.96 -13.60
C GLU A 153 26.65 -3.14 -12.98
N GLU A 154 26.66 -2.91 -11.65
CA GLU A 154 25.60 -2.14 -11.01
C GLU A 154 25.63 -0.67 -11.44
N ALA A 155 26.80 -0.08 -11.65
CA ALA A 155 26.92 1.27 -12.21
C ALA A 155 26.37 1.34 -13.64
N GLN A 156 26.65 0.32 -14.47
CA GLN A 156 26.11 0.20 -15.83
C GLN A 156 24.58 0.04 -15.81
N ARG A 157 24.04 -0.83 -14.94
CA ARG A 157 22.60 -0.98 -14.71
C ARG A 157 21.97 0.32 -14.20
N ALA A 158 22.63 1.05 -13.29
CA ALA A 158 22.13 2.31 -12.73
C ALA A 158 22.04 3.41 -13.80
N ALA A 159 23.08 3.60 -14.61
CA ALA A 159 23.05 4.52 -15.74
C ALA A 159 21.90 4.18 -16.71
N HIS A 160 21.79 2.91 -17.11
CA HIS A 160 20.74 2.43 -18.00
C HIS A 160 19.33 2.66 -17.42
N ALA A 161 19.10 2.28 -16.16
CA ALA A 161 17.81 2.45 -15.50
C ALA A 161 17.43 3.92 -15.32
N LEU A 162 18.40 4.80 -15.02
CA LEU A 162 18.18 6.25 -14.97
C LEU A 162 17.82 6.81 -16.35
N ARG A 163 18.52 6.40 -17.42
CA ARG A 163 18.19 6.81 -18.79
C ARG A 163 16.78 6.35 -19.18
N VAL A 164 16.44 5.09 -18.92
CA VAL A 164 15.10 4.55 -19.21
C VAL A 164 14.00 5.25 -18.40
N ASP A 165 14.24 5.63 -17.15
CA ASP A 165 13.32 6.49 -16.38
C ASP A 165 13.10 7.85 -17.10
N PHE A 166 14.17 8.51 -17.55
CA PHE A 166 14.10 9.75 -18.33
C PHE A 166 13.37 9.58 -19.68
N GLU A 167 13.62 8.48 -20.37
CA GLU A 167 12.99 8.16 -21.66
C GLU A 167 11.51 7.83 -21.51
N ASN A 168 11.09 7.13 -20.44
CA ASN A 168 9.69 6.99 -20.02
C ASN A 168 9.05 8.34 -19.61
N GLY A 169 9.88 9.33 -19.26
CA GLY A 169 9.51 10.74 -19.16
C GLY A 169 9.02 11.32 -20.49
N GLY A 170 9.59 10.86 -21.61
CA GLY A 170 9.39 11.39 -22.96
C GLY A 170 10.48 12.39 -23.38
N ILE A 171 11.58 12.50 -22.62
CA ILE A 171 12.56 13.60 -22.79
C ILE A 171 13.37 13.54 -24.10
N HIS A 172 13.46 12.36 -24.72
CA HIS A 172 14.13 12.16 -26.02
C HIS A 172 13.29 12.59 -27.22
N LEU A 173 12.03 13.00 -27.00
CA LEU A 173 11.08 13.41 -28.03
C LEU A 173 11.10 14.94 -28.21
N SER A 174 10.51 15.44 -29.30
CA SER A 174 10.44 16.89 -29.55
C SER A 174 9.66 17.64 -28.45
N ASP A 175 9.97 18.92 -28.25
CA ASP A 175 9.31 19.78 -27.25
C ASP A 175 7.78 19.81 -27.38
N GLU A 176 7.24 19.58 -28.58
CA GLU A 176 5.80 19.43 -28.81
C GLU A 176 5.26 18.11 -28.26
N LYS A 177 5.88 16.97 -28.61
CA LYS A 177 5.54 15.66 -28.04
C LYS A 177 5.65 15.68 -26.52
N LEU A 178 6.75 16.19 -25.97
CA LEU A 178 7.02 16.27 -24.53
C LEU A 178 5.98 17.14 -23.80
N ARG A 179 5.61 18.31 -24.34
CA ARG A 179 4.53 19.14 -23.77
C ARG A 179 3.17 18.42 -23.77
N ARG A 180 2.83 17.67 -24.84
CA ARG A 180 1.57 16.90 -24.87
C ARG A 180 1.60 15.72 -23.91
N ILE A 181 2.74 15.01 -23.79
CA ILE A 181 2.96 13.93 -22.81
C ILE A 181 2.77 14.45 -21.38
N ASN A 182 3.35 15.60 -21.03
CA ASN A 182 3.20 16.17 -19.68
C ASN A 182 1.74 16.56 -19.39
N LYS A 183 1.04 17.16 -20.35
CA LYS A 183 -0.41 17.43 -20.24
C LYS A 183 -1.21 16.13 -20.04
N LEU A 184 -0.95 15.09 -20.83
CA LEU A 184 -1.62 13.78 -20.71
C LEU A 184 -1.33 13.10 -19.38
N LYS A 185 -0.10 13.17 -18.85
CA LYS A 185 0.26 12.61 -17.53
C LYS A 185 -0.51 13.30 -16.40
N ILE A 186 -0.70 14.62 -16.46
CA ILE A 186 -1.54 15.38 -15.52
C ILE A 186 -3.02 15.00 -15.67
N GLU A 187 -3.51 14.89 -16.91
CA GLU A 187 -4.89 14.52 -17.24
C GLU A 187 -5.26 13.11 -16.73
N ILE A 188 -4.39 12.12 -16.98
CA ILE A 188 -4.48 10.74 -16.47
C ILE A 188 -4.47 10.71 -14.94
N ALA A 189 -3.61 11.52 -14.29
CA ALA A 189 -3.55 11.59 -12.83
C ALA A 189 -4.83 12.21 -12.24
N LYS A 190 -5.37 13.26 -12.86
CA LYS A 190 -6.64 13.86 -12.45
C LYS A 190 -7.80 12.88 -12.62
N LEU A 191 -7.95 12.26 -13.80
CA LEU A 191 -9.01 11.28 -14.06
C LEU A 191 -8.92 10.06 -13.13
N GLY A 192 -7.71 9.60 -12.83
CA GLY A 192 -7.49 8.54 -11.84
C GLY A 192 -7.88 8.94 -10.41
N LYS A 193 -7.71 10.21 -10.03
CA LYS A 193 -8.22 10.73 -8.75
C LYS A 193 -9.75 10.84 -8.76
N GLU A 194 -10.32 11.47 -9.79
CA GLU A 194 -11.77 11.68 -10.00
C GLU A 194 -12.54 10.35 -9.94
N PHE A 195 -12.00 9.30 -10.58
CA PHE A 195 -12.57 7.95 -10.56
C PHE A 195 -12.69 7.37 -9.14
N ASN A 196 -11.69 7.59 -8.28
CA ASN A 196 -11.70 7.11 -6.89
C ASN A 196 -12.57 7.99 -5.98
N GLU A 197 -12.57 9.31 -6.16
CA GLU A 197 -13.45 10.23 -5.43
C GLU A 197 -14.92 9.89 -5.69
N ASN A 198 -15.30 9.60 -6.92
CA ASN A 198 -16.66 9.18 -7.26
C ASN A 198 -17.10 7.90 -6.53
N ILE A 199 -16.22 6.90 -6.39
CA ILE A 199 -16.52 5.63 -5.67
C ILE A 199 -16.80 5.90 -4.18
N ILE A 200 -16.06 6.84 -3.59
CA ILE A 200 -16.20 7.20 -2.17
C ILE A 200 -17.46 8.06 -1.94
N LEU A 201 -17.79 8.95 -2.89
CA LEU A 201 -18.90 9.91 -2.77
C LEU A 201 -20.28 9.32 -3.14
N ASP A 202 -20.33 8.39 -4.10
CA ASP A 202 -21.55 7.67 -4.50
C ASP A 202 -21.32 6.14 -4.53
N PRO A 203 -21.17 5.51 -3.34
CA PRO A 203 -21.03 4.06 -3.22
C PRO A 203 -22.33 3.29 -3.50
N GLY A 204 -23.43 3.97 -3.84
CA GLY A 204 -24.76 3.40 -3.95
C GLY A 204 -25.41 3.01 -2.60
N SER A 205 -26.72 2.77 -2.65
CA SER A 205 -27.47 2.19 -1.51
C SER A 205 -28.76 1.48 -1.95
N VAL A 206 -29.26 0.59 -1.08
CA VAL A 206 -30.49 -0.21 -1.25
C VAL A 206 -31.33 -0.14 0.04
N ASP A 207 -32.65 0.04 -0.10
CA ASP A 207 -33.60 0.14 1.03
C ASP A 207 -34.38 -1.16 1.24
N ILE A 208 -34.03 -1.90 2.29
CA ILE A 208 -34.64 -3.21 2.61
C ILE A 208 -35.73 -3.08 3.67
N PHE A 209 -36.90 -3.61 3.35
CA PHE A 209 -38.06 -3.75 4.23
C PHE A 209 -38.66 -5.17 4.13
N PRO A 210 -39.22 -5.73 5.22
CA PRO A 210 -39.11 -5.27 6.61
C PRO A 210 -37.68 -5.41 7.16
N ALA A 211 -37.39 -4.68 8.25
CA ALA A 211 -36.11 -4.72 8.96
C ALA A 211 -35.69 -6.13 9.47
N SER A 212 -36.61 -7.09 9.55
CA SER A 212 -36.32 -8.49 9.90
C SER A 212 -35.53 -9.26 8.83
N ARG A 213 -35.45 -8.77 7.59
CA ARG A 213 -34.64 -9.37 6.51
C ARG A 213 -33.13 -9.21 6.70
N ILE A 214 -32.69 -8.36 7.64
CA ILE A 214 -31.27 -8.12 7.94
C ILE A 214 -30.90 -8.78 9.28
N PRO A 215 -29.94 -9.71 9.33
CA PRO A 215 -29.48 -10.36 10.57
C PRO A 215 -28.94 -9.37 11.63
N LYS A 216 -29.31 -9.59 12.90
CA LYS A 216 -29.02 -8.66 14.01
C LYS A 216 -27.53 -8.30 14.16
N ASN A 217 -26.64 -9.26 13.92
CA ASN A 217 -25.19 -9.07 14.02
C ASN A 217 -24.65 -8.02 13.04
N ILE A 218 -25.23 -7.86 11.85
CA ILE A 218 -24.78 -6.89 10.84
C ILE A 218 -25.64 -5.62 10.74
N GLN A 219 -26.74 -5.53 11.49
CA GLN A 219 -27.62 -4.33 11.51
C GLN A 219 -26.89 -3.04 11.92
N HIS A 220 -25.73 -3.13 12.58
CA HIS A 220 -24.91 -1.98 12.95
C HIS A 220 -24.18 -1.33 11.76
N LEU A 221 -24.00 -2.05 10.65
CA LEU A 221 -23.46 -1.52 9.39
C LEU A 221 -24.53 -0.77 8.57
N CYS A 222 -25.82 -0.96 8.90
CA CYS A 222 -26.94 -0.47 8.10
C CYS A 222 -27.63 0.75 8.75
N ARG A 223 -27.97 1.76 7.96
CA ARG A 223 -28.73 2.92 8.45
C ARG A 223 -30.20 2.55 8.63
N THR A 224 -30.75 2.72 9.83
CA THR A 224 -32.20 2.52 10.06
C THR A 224 -33.02 3.54 9.29
N ILE A 225 -34.08 3.08 8.63
CA ILE A 225 -35.04 3.89 7.87
C ILE A 225 -36.49 3.49 8.23
N TYR A 226 -37.45 4.33 7.86
CA TYR A 226 -38.88 4.07 8.07
C TYR A 226 -39.70 4.49 6.84
N ARG A 227 -40.70 3.70 6.45
CA ARG A 227 -41.69 4.06 5.43
C ARG A 227 -43.12 4.03 5.99
N PRO A 228 -44.06 4.85 5.47
CA PRO A 228 -45.47 4.72 5.80
C PRO A 228 -46.03 3.43 5.17
N VAL A 229 -46.93 2.76 5.88
CA VAL A 229 -47.77 1.67 5.36
C VAL A 229 -49.23 2.09 5.51
N PRO A 230 -50.09 1.87 4.48
CA PRO A 230 -51.53 2.06 4.63
C PRO A 230 -52.07 1.25 5.82
N SER A 231 -52.93 1.85 6.63
CA SER A 231 -53.78 1.07 7.53
C SER A 231 -54.78 0.27 6.70
N ASP A 232 -54.91 -1.03 6.99
CA ASP A 232 -56.01 -1.82 6.44
C ASP A 232 -57.36 -1.15 6.80
N GLY A 233 -58.34 -1.22 5.88
CA GLY A 233 -59.42 -0.23 5.74
C GLY A 233 -60.49 -0.21 6.83
N SER A 234 -60.26 -0.85 7.97
CA SER A 234 -61.26 -1.23 8.97
C SER A 234 -61.33 -0.34 10.22
N SER A 235 -60.46 0.67 10.36
CA SER A 235 -60.43 1.55 11.54
C SER A 235 -60.41 3.04 11.20
N LYS A 236 -61.29 3.83 11.83
CA LYS A 236 -61.41 5.29 11.65
C LYS A 236 -60.34 6.10 12.42
N SER A 237 -59.11 5.61 12.45
CA SER A 237 -57.98 6.26 13.13
C SER A 237 -56.79 6.40 12.19
N TRP A 238 -56.44 7.64 11.85
CA TRP A 238 -55.48 8.02 10.81
C TRP A 238 -54.00 7.80 11.21
N ILE A 239 -53.73 6.83 12.09
CA ILE A 239 -52.38 6.50 12.58
C ILE A 239 -51.63 5.79 11.46
N THR A 240 -50.82 6.54 10.70
CA THR A 240 -49.99 6.00 9.63
C THR A 240 -48.92 5.08 10.22
N ARG A 241 -49.12 3.77 10.13
CA ARG A 241 -48.20 2.77 10.70
C ARG A 241 -46.86 2.85 9.96
N LYS A 242 -45.79 3.16 10.68
CA LYS A 242 -44.44 3.21 10.10
C LYS A 242 -43.79 1.83 10.18
N GLU A 243 -43.42 1.27 9.03
CA GLU A 243 -42.60 0.07 8.97
C GLU A 243 -41.12 0.45 9.08
N LYS A 244 -40.37 -0.28 9.92
CA LYS A 244 -38.92 -0.14 10.03
C LYS A 244 -38.24 -0.93 8.92
N GLY A 245 -37.23 -0.33 8.30
CA GLY A 245 -36.33 -0.97 7.34
C GLY A 245 -34.87 -0.60 7.61
N TYR A 246 -33.99 -1.05 6.71
CA TYR A 246 -32.56 -0.76 6.72
C TYR A 246 -32.09 -0.31 5.33
N ARG A 247 -31.38 0.82 5.28
CA ARG A 247 -30.59 1.25 4.13
C ARG A 247 -29.21 0.63 4.24
N ILE A 248 -28.88 -0.22 3.27
CA ILE A 248 -27.55 -0.78 3.03
C ILE A 248 -26.80 0.22 2.15
N THR A 249 -25.61 0.67 2.56
CA THR A 249 -24.63 1.26 1.62
C THR A 249 -23.91 0.15 0.89
N THR A 250 -23.60 0.34 -0.39
CA THR A 250 -22.91 -0.67 -1.20
C THR A 250 -21.41 -0.40 -1.34
N ASP A 251 -20.82 0.23 -0.31
CA ASP A 251 -19.38 0.27 -0.12
C ASP A 251 -18.79 -1.15 0.08
N SER A 252 -17.50 -1.33 -0.20
CA SER A 252 -16.86 -2.64 -0.20
C SER A 252 -16.99 -3.40 1.14
N SER A 253 -16.97 -2.71 2.28
CA SER A 253 -16.98 -3.35 3.61
C SER A 253 -18.38 -3.85 3.97
N THR A 254 -19.39 -3.01 3.74
CA THR A 254 -20.81 -3.33 3.97
C THR A 254 -21.29 -4.38 2.96
N LEU A 255 -20.94 -4.22 1.67
CA LEU A 255 -21.33 -5.16 0.62
C LEU A 255 -20.74 -6.55 0.85
N SER A 256 -19.44 -6.65 1.17
CA SER A 256 -18.80 -7.94 1.52
C SER A 256 -19.51 -8.61 2.71
N SER A 257 -19.89 -7.82 3.72
CA SER A 257 -20.61 -8.31 4.89
C SER A 257 -22.04 -8.78 4.58
N ILE A 258 -22.77 -8.07 3.71
CA ILE A 258 -24.11 -8.45 3.26
C ILE A 258 -24.07 -9.75 2.47
N LEU A 259 -23.14 -9.88 1.51
CA LEU A 259 -23.03 -11.07 0.65
C LEU A 259 -22.57 -12.32 1.42
N LYS A 260 -21.80 -12.17 2.50
CA LYS A 260 -21.37 -13.29 3.36
C LYS A 260 -22.42 -13.72 4.39
N TRP A 261 -23.18 -12.78 4.95
CA TRP A 261 -23.98 -13.04 6.17
C TRP A 261 -25.49 -12.95 6.02
N VAL A 262 -26.04 -12.35 4.95
CA VAL A 262 -27.49 -12.31 4.73
C VAL A 262 -27.96 -13.58 4.04
N SER A 263 -28.85 -14.34 4.67
CA SER A 263 -29.46 -15.55 4.09
C SER A 263 -30.48 -15.27 2.99
N ASP A 264 -31.12 -14.10 3.02
CA ASP A 264 -32.09 -13.63 2.02
C ASP A 264 -31.41 -13.34 0.66
N ALA A 265 -31.66 -14.22 -0.31
CA ALA A 265 -31.04 -14.15 -1.64
C ALA A 265 -31.42 -12.89 -2.44
N GLU A 266 -32.62 -12.34 -2.24
CA GLU A 266 -33.05 -11.13 -2.94
C GLU A 266 -32.38 -9.89 -2.33
N VAL A 267 -32.12 -9.85 -1.02
CA VAL A 267 -31.28 -8.80 -0.42
C VAL A 267 -29.84 -8.87 -0.95
N ARG A 268 -29.25 -10.08 -1.03
CA ARG A 268 -27.91 -10.26 -1.62
C ARG A 268 -27.90 -9.80 -3.08
N LYS A 269 -28.88 -10.20 -3.89
CA LYS A 269 -29.04 -9.81 -5.29
C LYS A 269 -29.14 -8.30 -5.48
N GLN A 270 -30.03 -7.63 -4.76
CA GLN A 270 -30.21 -6.18 -4.87
C GLN A 270 -28.93 -5.43 -4.47
N SER A 271 -28.26 -5.86 -3.38
CA SER A 271 -27.01 -5.24 -2.93
C SER A 271 -25.86 -5.48 -3.91
N TYR A 272 -25.72 -6.71 -4.43
CA TYR A 272 -24.72 -7.06 -5.45
C TYR A 272 -24.92 -6.23 -6.72
N MET A 273 -26.14 -6.20 -7.25
CA MET A 273 -26.45 -5.49 -8.48
C MET A 273 -26.24 -3.98 -8.31
N LYS A 274 -26.65 -3.41 -7.17
CA LYS A 274 -26.45 -1.98 -6.92
C LYS A 274 -24.98 -1.63 -6.74
N GLY A 275 -24.21 -2.40 -5.97
CA GLY A 275 -22.78 -2.16 -5.74
C GLY A 275 -21.96 -2.24 -7.03
N ASN A 276 -22.19 -3.26 -7.85
CA ASN A 276 -21.49 -3.42 -9.14
C ASN A 276 -22.00 -2.48 -10.26
N SER A 277 -22.99 -1.62 -9.98
CA SER A 277 -23.53 -0.63 -10.94
C SER A 277 -23.21 0.82 -10.58
N MET A 278 -22.41 1.09 -9.54
CA MET A 278 -22.16 2.45 -9.03
C MET A 278 -20.66 2.74 -8.92
N PRO A 279 -20.23 4.01 -9.10
CA PRO A 279 -20.99 5.19 -9.51
C PRO A 279 -21.14 5.28 -11.04
N HIS A 280 -22.30 5.69 -11.56
CA HIS A 280 -22.52 5.80 -13.01
C HIS A 280 -21.59 6.81 -13.70
N ALA A 281 -21.17 7.87 -12.99
CA ALA A 281 -20.24 8.89 -13.49
C ALA A 281 -18.88 8.32 -13.95
N ASN A 282 -18.47 7.16 -13.40
CA ASN A 282 -17.20 6.55 -13.74
C ASN A 282 -17.12 5.93 -15.13
N LEU A 283 -18.25 5.75 -15.84
CA LEU A 283 -18.24 5.32 -17.23
C LEU A 283 -17.54 6.36 -18.13
N ASP A 284 -17.90 7.63 -18.00
CA ASP A 284 -17.28 8.73 -18.74
C ASP A 284 -15.83 8.99 -18.31
N VAL A 285 -15.54 8.88 -17.01
CA VAL A 285 -14.16 9.04 -16.48
C VAL A 285 -13.26 7.91 -17.01
N LEU A 286 -13.76 6.67 -17.06
CA LEU A 286 -13.03 5.53 -17.60
C LEU A 286 -12.77 5.67 -19.10
N ASN A 287 -13.79 6.08 -19.88
CA ASN A 287 -13.64 6.34 -21.32
C ASN A 287 -12.57 7.41 -21.60
N LYS A 288 -12.60 8.54 -20.86
CA LYS A 288 -11.57 9.59 -20.95
C LYS A 288 -10.18 9.05 -20.56
N LEU A 289 -10.10 8.25 -19.50
CA LEU A 289 -8.85 7.67 -18.99
C LEU A 289 -8.23 6.66 -19.96
N ILE A 290 -9.05 5.85 -20.64
CA ILE A 290 -8.61 4.93 -21.70
C ILE A 290 -8.07 5.72 -22.90
N ASN A 291 -8.81 6.73 -23.37
CA ASN A 291 -8.40 7.55 -24.51
C ASN A 291 -7.09 8.31 -24.24
N ALA A 292 -6.95 8.97 -23.09
CA ALA A 292 -5.73 9.69 -22.71
C ALA A 292 -4.53 8.74 -22.55
N ARG A 293 -4.74 7.51 -22.07
CA ARG A 293 -3.71 6.46 -22.00
C ARG A 293 -3.30 5.94 -23.38
N HIS A 294 -4.25 5.77 -24.30
CA HIS A 294 -3.97 5.36 -25.67
C HIS A 294 -3.18 6.43 -26.42
N GLU A 295 -3.60 7.70 -26.35
CA GLU A 295 -2.86 8.82 -26.96
C GLU A 295 -1.44 8.94 -26.40
N LEU A 296 -1.26 8.80 -25.08
CA LEU A 296 0.06 8.78 -24.46
C LEU A 296 0.93 7.66 -25.04
N ALA A 297 0.40 6.44 -25.19
CA ALA A 297 1.14 5.33 -25.79
C ALA A 297 1.53 5.61 -27.25
N GLN A 298 0.63 6.18 -28.05
CA GLN A 298 0.90 6.51 -29.45
C GLN A 298 1.98 7.59 -29.61
N ILE A 299 1.98 8.64 -28.78
CA ILE A 299 3.03 9.68 -28.84
C ILE A 299 4.40 9.12 -28.42
N MET A 300 4.40 8.19 -27.46
CA MET A 300 5.55 7.39 -27.01
C MET A 300 5.93 6.25 -27.98
N GLU A 301 5.24 6.12 -29.13
CA GLU A 301 5.51 5.14 -30.20
C GLU A 301 5.25 3.66 -29.83
N TYR A 302 4.37 3.42 -28.85
CA TYR A 302 3.86 2.10 -28.46
C TYR A 302 2.48 1.78 -29.07
N LYS A 303 2.30 0.51 -29.47
CA LYS A 303 1.04 -0.07 -30.00
C LYS A 303 -0.16 0.15 -29.07
N SER A 304 0.03 -0.01 -27.76
CA SER A 304 -1.01 0.25 -26.76
C SER A 304 -0.41 0.72 -25.43
N TYR A 305 -1.28 1.20 -24.52
CA TYR A 305 -0.87 1.53 -23.16
C TYR A 305 -0.43 0.30 -22.36
N ALA A 306 -0.88 -0.91 -22.72
CA ALA A 306 -0.39 -2.14 -22.10
C ALA A 306 1.08 -2.38 -22.48
N ASP A 307 1.42 -2.26 -23.76
CA ASP A 307 2.80 -2.38 -24.25
C ASP A 307 3.72 -1.37 -23.55
N PHE A 308 3.32 -0.10 -23.47
CA PHE A 308 4.06 0.95 -22.77
C PHE A 308 4.22 0.65 -21.27
N ALA A 309 3.14 0.28 -20.58
CA ALA A 309 3.15 0.14 -19.12
C ALA A 309 3.80 -1.16 -18.62
N ILE A 310 3.89 -2.20 -19.45
CA ILE A 310 4.50 -3.50 -19.10
C ILE A 310 5.95 -3.63 -19.60
N ARG A 311 6.41 -2.73 -20.48
CA ARG A 311 7.79 -2.74 -20.99
C ARG A 311 8.90 -2.76 -19.92
N PRO A 312 8.79 -2.05 -18.78
CA PRO A 312 9.82 -2.10 -17.73
C PRO A 312 9.65 -3.26 -16.72
N ASN A 313 8.64 -4.12 -16.90
CA ASN A 313 8.33 -5.24 -16.00
C ASN A 313 8.98 -6.56 -16.49
N MET A 314 9.09 -7.55 -15.62
CA MET A 314 9.66 -8.87 -15.96
C MET A 314 8.91 -9.56 -17.11
N ALA A 315 7.58 -9.43 -17.16
CA ALA A 315 6.77 -9.96 -18.26
C ALA A 315 7.10 -9.33 -19.64
N GLY A 316 7.62 -8.10 -19.68
CA GLY A 316 8.16 -7.42 -20.86
C GLY A 316 7.23 -7.10 -22.03
N SER A 317 6.06 -7.75 -22.13
CA SER A 317 5.06 -7.60 -23.19
C SER A 317 3.65 -8.03 -22.72
N PRO A 318 2.56 -7.51 -23.31
CA PRO A 318 1.20 -7.92 -22.97
C PRO A 318 0.90 -9.38 -23.31
N ASP A 319 1.50 -9.90 -24.39
CA ASP A 319 1.25 -11.25 -24.90
C ASP A 319 1.78 -12.33 -23.93
N VAL A 320 2.95 -12.11 -23.33
CA VAL A 320 3.50 -12.98 -22.27
C VAL A 320 2.60 -13.01 -21.04
N ALA A 321 2.14 -11.84 -20.58
CA ALA A 321 1.23 -11.74 -19.43
C ALA A 321 -0.13 -12.41 -19.72
N MET A 322 -0.65 -12.28 -20.95
CA MET A 322 -1.89 -12.92 -21.36
C MET A 322 -1.74 -14.45 -21.46
N SER A 323 -0.64 -14.97 -22.02
CA SER A 323 -0.37 -16.41 -22.04
C SER A 323 -0.32 -16.96 -20.62
N PHE A 324 0.46 -16.35 -19.72
CA PHE A 324 0.54 -16.76 -18.33
C PHE A 324 -0.83 -16.85 -17.65
N LEU A 325 -1.70 -15.84 -17.83
CA LEU A 325 -3.04 -15.83 -17.24
C LEU A 325 -3.95 -16.92 -17.83
N LEU A 326 -3.89 -17.15 -19.15
CA LEU A 326 -4.69 -18.18 -19.83
C LEU A 326 -4.21 -19.59 -19.49
N ASP A 327 -2.89 -19.82 -19.47
CA ASP A 327 -2.27 -21.08 -19.08
C ASP A 327 -2.54 -21.40 -17.60
N LEU A 328 -2.42 -20.43 -16.69
CA LEU A 328 -2.82 -20.60 -15.30
C LEU A 328 -4.31 -20.93 -15.17
N SER A 329 -5.18 -20.20 -15.87
CA SER A 329 -6.63 -20.44 -15.86
C SER A 329 -7.01 -21.83 -16.39
N LYS A 330 -6.23 -22.37 -17.34
CA LYS A 330 -6.37 -23.73 -17.87
C LYS A 330 -5.94 -24.79 -16.85
N HIS A 331 -4.83 -24.59 -16.14
CA HIS A 331 -4.35 -25.54 -15.13
C HIS A 331 -5.26 -25.61 -13.90
N VAL A 332 -5.75 -24.47 -13.39
CA VAL A 332 -6.65 -24.46 -12.21
C VAL A 332 -8.10 -24.83 -12.55
N ARG A 333 -8.47 -24.91 -13.83
CA ARG A 333 -9.85 -25.07 -14.30
C ARG A 333 -10.60 -26.22 -13.62
N CYS A 334 -10.04 -27.43 -13.67
CA CYS A 334 -10.69 -28.63 -13.14
C CYS A 334 -10.94 -28.51 -11.63
N LYS A 335 -9.98 -27.96 -10.87
CA LYS A 335 -10.11 -27.75 -9.43
C LYS A 335 -11.14 -26.68 -9.08
N ALA A 336 -11.18 -25.59 -9.84
CA ALA A 336 -12.21 -24.55 -9.69
C ALA A 336 -13.61 -25.11 -10.01
N ASP A 337 -13.75 -25.90 -11.08
CA ASP A 337 -15.03 -26.50 -11.47
C ASP A 337 -15.52 -27.52 -10.42
N GLU A 338 -14.62 -28.30 -9.81
CA GLU A 338 -14.92 -29.14 -8.62
C GLU A 338 -15.45 -28.31 -7.45
N GLU A 339 -14.79 -27.19 -7.11
CA GLU A 339 -15.18 -26.35 -5.97
C GLU A 339 -16.51 -25.63 -6.23
N PHE A 340 -16.74 -25.12 -7.46
CA PHE A 340 -18.06 -24.61 -7.87
C PHE A 340 -19.15 -25.69 -7.84
N ASN A 341 -18.83 -26.95 -8.12
CA ASN A 341 -19.78 -28.06 -7.96
C ASN A 341 -20.17 -28.28 -6.49
N VAL A 342 -19.20 -28.23 -5.56
CA VAL A 342 -19.47 -28.33 -4.10
C VAL A 342 -20.32 -27.16 -3.60
N ILE A 343 -20.00 -25.93 -4.02
CA ILE A 343 -20.75 -24.72 -3.63
C ILE A 343 -22.19 -24.77 -4.19
N ARG A 344 -22.37 -25.19 -5.45
CA ARG A 344 -23.70 -25.37 -6.07
C ARG A 344 -24.53 -26.44 -5.36
N GLU A 345 -23.93 -27.57 -5.01
CA GLU A 345 -24.62 -28.65 -4.30
C GLU A 345 -25.02 -28.24 -2.88
N CYS A 346 -24.17 -27.45 -2.19
CA CYS A 346 -24.55 -26.82 -0.92
C CYS A 346 -25.80 -25.92 -1.06
N LYS A 347 -25.88 -25.09 -2.12
CA LYS A 347 -27.08 -24.29 -2.42
C LYS A 347 -28.31 -25.17 -2.66
N ARG A 348 -28.20 -26.24 -3.46
CA ARG A 348 -29.30 -27.17 -3.77
C ARG A 348 -29.85 -27.85 -2.53
N GLN A 349 -28.97 -28.29 -1.63
CA GLN A 349 -29.35 -28.91 -0.36
C GLN A 349 -29.99 -27.90 0.59
N TYR A 350 -29.45 -26.69 0.69
CA TYR A 350 -30.01 -25.61 1.52
C TYR A 350 -31.41 -25.16 1.08
N LEU A 351 -31.67 -25.13 -0.23
CA LEU A 351 -32.99 -24.77 -0.79
C LEU A 351 -33.94 -25.97 -0.91
N ASN A 352 -33.45 -27.21 -0.79
CA ASN A 352 -34.15 -28.45 -1.19
C ASN A 352 -34.58 -28.45 -2.68
N GLU A 353 -33.79 -27.79 -3.54
CA GLU A 353 -34.07 -27.59 -4.97
C GLU A 353 -32.96 -28.18 -5.84
N ARG A 354 -33.20 -29.35 -6.46
CA ARG A 354 -32.19 -30.05 -7.29
C ARG A 354 -31.71 -29.27 -8.51
N ASN A 355 -32.54 -28.37 -9.03
CA ASN A 355 -32.26 -27.61 -10.25
C ASN A 355 -31.68 -26.20 -9.97
N ALA A 356 -31.42 -25.85 -8.70
CA ALA A 356 -30.76 -24.59 -8.38
C ALA A 356 -29.33 -24.56 -8.96
N ASP A 357 -28.96 -23.41 -9.53
CA ASP A 357 -27.60 -23.07 -9.96
C ASP A 357 -27.07 -21.87 -9.15
N LEU A 358 -25.77 -21.59 -9.20
CA LEU A 358 -25.13 -20.55 -8.41
C LEU A 358 -25.16 -19.20 -9.14
N GLU A 359 -25.63 -18.16 -8.46
CA GLU A 359 -25.64 -16.78 -8.97
C GLU A 359 -24.46 -15.97 -8.37
N PRO A 360 -24.00 -14.87 -8.99
CA PRO A 360 -22.86 -14.08 -8.50
C PRO A 360 -23.03 -13.50 -7.09
N TRP A 361 -24.26 -13.34 -6.61
CA TRP A 361 -24.58 -12.88 -5.25
C TRP A 361 -24.73 -14.03 -4.23
N ASP A 362 -24.53 -15.28 -4.64
CA ASP A 362 -24.65 -16.46 -3.79
C ASP A 362 -23.29 -17.04 -3.35
N GLU A 363 -22.24 -16.86 -4.18
CA GLU A 363 -20.91 -17.43 -3.96
C GLU A 363 -20.38 -17.21 -2.54
N ALA A 364 -20.27 -15.95 -2.10
CA ALA A 364 -19.71 -15.61 -0.79
C ALA A 364 -20.49 -16.19 0.40
N TYR A 365 -21.81 -16.39 0.25
CA TYR A 365 -22.67 -16.98 1.28
C TYR A 365 -22.42 -18.50 1.39
N PHE A 366 -22.49 -19.22 0.26
CA PHE A 366 -22.32 -20.67 0.26
C PHE A 366 -20.86 -21.11 0.44
N VAL A 367 -19.87 -20.33 0.02
CA VAL A 367 -18.46 -20.54 0.42
C VAL A 367 -18.31 -20.43 1.94
N GLY A 368 -18.98 -19.47 2.58
CA GLY A 368 -19.02 -19.36 4.04
C GLY A 368 -19.64 -20.59 4.71
N MET A 369 -20.76 -21.09 4.17
CA MET A 369 -21.40 -22.32 4.66
C MET A 369 -20.52 -23.56 4.47
N VAL A 370 -19.96 -23.76 3.28
CA VAL A 370 -19.09 -24.92 2.96
C VAL A 370 -17.83 -24.92 3.83
N LYS A 371 -17.18 -23.77 4.05
CA LYS A 371 -16.03 -23.69 4.96
C LYS A 371 -16.42 -24.00 6.41
N SER A 372 -17.59 -23.54 6.85
CA SER A 372 -18.10 -23.82 8.20
C SER A 372 -18.39 -25.30 8.41
N SER A 373 -19.02 -25.98 7.45
CA SER A 373 -19.38 -27.40 7.57
C SER A 373 -18.21 -28.36 7.32
N ALA A 374 -17.31 -28.06 6.38
CA ALA A 374 -16.20 -28.94 6.03
C ALA A 374 -15.10 -28.99 7.10
N TYR A 375 -14.81 -27.86 7.76
CA TYR A 375 -13.65 -27.76 8.65
C TYR A 375 -13.99 -27.69 10.14
N SER A 376 -15.23 -27.33 10.52
CA SER A 376 -15.65 -27.16 11.93
C SER A 376 -14.74 -26.21 12.74
N LEU A 377 -14.06 -25.28 12.06
CA LEU A 377 -13.11 -24.34 12.67
C LEU A 377 -13.81 -23.05 13.10
N ASP A 378 -13.75 -22.73 14.39
CA ASP A 378 -14.12 -21.43 14.92
C ASP A 378 -12.93 -20.46 14.79
N SER A 379 -13.06 -19.46 13.91
CA SER A 379 -12.02 -18.44 13.69
C SER A 379 -11.67 -17.63 14.94
N SER A 380 -12.58 -17.50 15.91
CA SER A 380 -12.31 -16.84 17.20
C SER A 380 -11.47 -17.70 18.14
N VAL A 381 -11.61 -19.03 18.06
CA VAL A 381 -10.73 -19.99 18.75
C VAL A 381 -9.35 -19.97 18.10
N ILE A 382 -9.24 -19.95 16.77
CA ILE A 382 -7.96 -19.82 16.06
C ILE A 382 -7.25 -18.52 16.45
N ALA A 383 -7.94 -17.38 16.41
CA ALA A 383 -7.39 -16.08 16.80
C ALA A 383 -6.93 -16.03 18.27
N SER A 384 -7.41 -16.94 19.14
CA SER A 384 -6.98 -16.99 20.54
C SER A 384 -5.51 -17.40 20.73
N TYR A 385 -4.92 -18.10 19.75
CA TYR A 385 -3.51 -18.51 19.76
C TYR A 385 -2.57 -17.43 19.19
N PHE A 386 -3.06 -16.58 18.29
CA PHE A 386 -2.28 -15.56 17.59
C PHE A 386 -2.29 -14.20 18.32
N SER A 387 -1.75 -14.13 19.54
CA SER A 387 -1.50 -12.82 20.15
C SER A 387 -0.37 -12.09 19.40
N LEU A 388 -0.55 -10.80 19.10
CA LEU A 388 0.38 -10.02 18.28
C LEU A 388 1.84 -10.12 18.76
N SER A 389 2.06 -10.13 20.07
CA SER A 389 3.37 -10.34 20.71
C SER A 389 4.03 -11.68 20.39
N ARG A 390 3.26 -12.75 20.17
CA ARG A 390 3.76 -14.08 19.80
C ARG A 390 3.96 -14.22 18.29
N CYS A 391 3.14 -13.56 17.48
CA CYS A 391 3.37 -13.43 16.05
C CYS A 391 4.69 -12.69 15.77
N LEU A 392 4.94 -11.57 16.46
CA LEU A 392 6.20 -10.83 16.38
C LEU A 392 7.41 -11.64 16.87
N GLU A 393 7.27 -12.49 17.89
CA GLU A 393 8.36 -13.36 18.32
C GLU A 393 8.63 -14.49 17.32
N GLY A 394 7.58 -15.06 16.71
CA GLY A 394 7.68 -16.00 15.60
C GLY A 394 8.46 -15.42 14.42
N LEU A 395 8.15 -14.17 14.04
CA LEU A 395 8.85 -13.43 13.00
C LEU A 395 10.36 -13.27 13.30
N LYS A 396 10.75 -12.98 14.54
CA LYS A 396 12.18 -12.93 14.92
C LYS A 396 12.86 -14.30 14.76
N MET A 397 12.25 -15.37 15.28
CA MET A 397 12.81 -16.72 15.20
C MET A 397 12.96 -17.19 13.75
N LEU A 398 12.04 -16.82 12.86
CA LEU A 398 12.16 -17.09 11.43
C LEU A 398 13.33 -16.31 10.81
N VAL A 399 13.52 -15.03 11.13
CA VAL A 399 14.63 -14.24 10.59
C VAL A 399 16.00 -14.74 11.08
N GLU A 400 16.10 -15.13 12.35
CA GLU A 400 17.30 -15.73 12.92
C GLU A 400 17.61 -17.09 12.25
N SER A 401 16.59 -17.93 12.06
CA SER A 401 16.74 -19.25 11.44
C SER A 401 17.01 -19.23 9.94
N LEU A 402 16.49 -18.24 9.20
CA LEU A 402 16.59 -18.16 7.73
C LEU A 402 17.76 -17.28 7.25
N PHE A 403 18.11 -16.23 8.01
CA PHE A 403 19.09 -15.23 7.60
C PHE A 403 20.22 -15.00 8.63
N GLY A 404 20.24 -15.76 9.74
CA GLY A 404 21.26 -15.62 10.79
C GLY A 404 21.21 -14.29 11.56
N ALA A 405 20.17 -13.48 11.33
CA ALA A 405 20.09 -12.09 11.79
C ALA A 405 19.05 -11.92 12.91
N THR A 406 19.36 -11.12 13.91
CA THR A 406 18.53 -10.94 15.12
C THR A 406 17.96 -9.52 15.16
N PHE A 407 16.68 -9.39 15.50
CA PHE A 407 16.02 -8.11 15.75
C PHE A 407 16.12 -7.72 17.23
N CYS A 408 16.89 -6.68 17.53
CA CYS A 408 17.02 -6.10 18.86
C CYS A 408 16.18 -4.83 18.98
N GLN A 409 15.32 -4.75 20.01
CA GLN A 409 14.63 -3.49 20.34
C GLN A 409 15.62 -2.47 20.87
N VAL A 410 15.54 -1.25 20.34
CA VAL A 410 16.44 -0.13 20.70
C VAL A 410 15.62 1.08 21.16
N PRO A 411 16.16 1.91 22.08
CA PRO A 411 15.50 3.15 22.46
C PRO A 411 15.36 4.10 21.27
N MET A 412 14.28 4.89 21.27
CA MET A 412 14.15 6.04 20.39
C MET A 412 14.77 7.28 21.06
N MET A 413 15.42 8.11 20.25
CA MET A 413 16.00 9.37 20.68
C MET A 413 14.88 10.39 21.02
N PRO A 414 15.13 11.40 21.88
CA PRO A 414 14.15 12.45 22.14
C PRO A 414 13.77 13.15 20.83
N GLY A 415 12.47 13.24 20.52
CA GLY A 415 11.94 13.83 19.28
C GLY A 415 11.88 12.90 18.06
N GLU A 416 12.43 11.68 18.12
CA GLU A 416 12.39 10.71 17.01
C GLU A 416 10.99 10.17 16.70
N CYS A 417 10.14 10.06 17.72
CA CYS A 417 8.90 9.29 17.69
C CYS A 417 7.64 10.12 17.40
N TRP A 418 6.75 9.62 16.52
CA TRP A 418 5.48 10.26 16.19
C TRP A 418 4.28 9.82 17.04
N HIS A 419 4.36 8.68 17.74
CA HIS A 419 3.27 8.15 18.56
C HIS A 419 3.81 7.17 19.62
N PRO A 420 3.42 7.26 20.91
CA PRO A 420 4.04 6.49 22.00
C PRO A 420 3.95 4.96 21.84
N ASP A 421 2.97 4.46 21.10
CA ASP A 421 2.79 3.02 20.83
C ASP A 421 3.79 2.44 19.80
N VAL A 422 4.63 3.28 19.18
CA VAL A 422 5.63 2.87 18.19
C VAL A 422 6.83 2.22 18.88
N VAL A 423 7.35 1.14 18.30
CA VAL A 423 8.58 0.47 18.78
C VAL A 423 9.65 0.54 17.69
N LYS A 424 10.90 0.84 18.06
CA LYS A 424 12.05 0.81 17.15
C LYS A 424 12.86 -0.47 17.34
N LEU A 425 13.09 -1.19 16.26
CA LEU A 425 13.97 -2.34 16.18
C LEU A 425 15.20 -2.00 15.33
N SER A 426 16.32 -2.62 15.67
CA SER A 426 17.51 -2.72 14.82
C SER A 426 17.66 -4.18 14.37
N LEU A 427 18.06 -4.39 13.11
CA LEU A 427 18.44 -5.71 12.61
C LEU A 427 19.97 -5.81 12.64
N HIS A 428 20.50 -6.91 13.18
CA HIS A 428 21.93 -7.17 13.29
C HIS A 428 22.27 -8.59 12.82
N HIS A 429 23.37 -8.75 12.09
CA HIS A 429 23.91 -10.06 11.70
C HIS A 429 25.36 -10.17 12.20
N PRO A 430 25.77 -11.25 12.90
CA PRO A 430 27.04 -11.27 13.63
C PRO A 430 28.30 -11.03 12.78
N GLN A 431 28.25 -11.31 11.48
CA GLN A 431 29.36 -11.16 10.54
C GLN A 431 29.27 -9.89 9.66
N GLU A 432 28.08 -9.29 9.49
CA GLU A 432 27.89 -8.06 8.69
C GLU A 432 27.78 -6.79 9.55
N GLY A 433 27.44 -6.92 10.84
CA GLY A 433 27.17 -5.78 11.71
C GLY A 433 25.69 -5.37 11.69
N GLY A 434 25.41 -4.06 11.75
CA GLY A 434 24.04 -3.55 11.67
C GLY A 434 23.52 -3.60 10.24
N LEU A 435 22.31 -4.13 10.04
CA LEU A 435 21.68 -4.29 8.72
C LEU A 435 20.65 -3.19 8.40
N GLY A 436 20.05 -2.57 9.43
CA GLY A 436 19.06 -1.50 9.26
C GLY A 436 18.18 -1.30 10.49
N PHE A 437 17.22 -0.37 10.37
CA PHE A 437 16.27 -0.03 11.42
C PHE A 437 14.82 -0.14 10.93
N MET A 438 13.94 -0.65 11.78
CA MET A 438 12.50 -0.76 11.51
C MET A 438 11.69 -0.20 12.67
N TYR A 439 10.78 0.72 12.37
CA TYR A 439 9.72 1.12 13.30
C TYR A 439 8.51 0.20 13.13
N LEU A 440 7.88 -0.19 14.24
CA LEU A 440 6.65 -0.94 14.29
C LEU A 440 5.53 -0.04 14.81
N ASP A 441 4.54 0.26 13.97
CA ASP A 441 3.37 1.08 14.29
C ASP A 441 2.11 0.26 14.03
N LEU A 442 1.78 -0.67 14.93
CA LEU A 442 0.91 -1.80 14.64
C LEU A 442 -0.55 -1.65 15.12
N TYR A 443 -0.87 -0.60 15.86
CA TYR A 443 -2.18 -0.41 16.50
C TYR A 443 -3.05 0.63 15.81
N SER A 444 -4.35 0.35 15.74
CA SER A 444 -5.37 1.24 15.16
C SER A 444 -5.56 2.52 15.98
N ARG A 445 -5.56 3.69 15.31
CA ARG A 445 -5.93 4.98 15.91
C ARG A 445 -6.64 5.90 14.91
N LYS A 446 -7.45 6.83 15.43
CA LYS A 446 -8.22 7.78 14.61
C LYS A 446 -7.31 8.62 13.71
N GLY A 447 -7.51 8.54 12.39
CA GLY A 447 -6.81 9.38 11.43
C GLY A 447 -5.39 8.91 11.09
N LYS A 448 -5.09 7.63 11.34
CA LYS A 448 -4.02 6.83 10.72
C LYS A 448 -4.55 6.14 9.45
N TYR A 449 -3.67 5.71 8.57
CA TYR A 449 -3.91 4.73 7.51
C TYR A 449 -4.55 3.45 8.08
N SER A 450 -5.67 3.01 7.48
CA SER A 450 -6.53 1.94 8.00
C SER A 450 -6.35 0.61 7.29
N GLY A 451 -5.08 0.18 7.17
CA GLY A 451 -4.64 -1.09 6.59
C GLY A 451 -3.28 -1.48 7.18
N CYS A 452 -2.59 -2.43 6.56
CA CYS A 452 -1.20 -2.82 6.88
C CYS A 452 -0.33 -2.46 5.66
N ALA A 453 0.86 -1.90 5.87
CA ALA A 453 1.76 -1.43 4.81
C ALA A 453 3.20 -1.18 5.29
N HIS A 454 4.16 -1.57 4.46
CA HIS A 454 5.58 -1.21 4.57
C HIS A 454 5.86 0.17 3.94
N PHE A 455 6.46 1.07 4.72
CA PHE A 455 6.95 2.38 4.29
C PHE A 455 8.48 2.42 4.36
N ALA A 456 9.14 2.77 3.26
CA ALA A 456 10.54 3.20 3.32
C ALA A 456 10.64 4.59 3.95
N ILE A 457 11.72 4.86 4.67
CA ILE A 457 12.10 6.20 5.18
C ILE A 457 13.46 6.61 4.57
N ARG A 458 14.42 5.67 4.55
CA ARG A 458 15.73 5.81 3.91
C ARG A 458 16.14 4.48 3.29
N GLY A 459 16.69 4.50 2.07
CA GLY A 459 17.21 3.29 1.42
C GLY A 459 18.66 3.00 1.79
N GLY A 460 19.09 1.77 1.48
CA GLY A 460 20.46 1.31 1.62
C GLY A 460 21.30 1.67 0.39
N ARG A 461 22.45 2.32 0.59
CA ARG A 461 23.38 2.67 -0.49
C ARG A 461 24.81 2.81 -0.01
N LEU A 462 25.78 2.65 -0.91
CA LEU A 462 27.20 2.88 -0.61
C LEU A 462 27.51 4.38 -0.67
N ILE A 463 27.98 4.95 0.45
CA ILE A 463 28.42 6.35 0.53
C ILE A 463 29.90 6.45 0.15
N SER A 464 30.72 5.55 0.69
CA SER A 464 32.14 5.44 0.36
C SER A 464 32.62 3.99 0.52
N LYS A 465 33.86 3.69 0.13
CA LYS A 465 34.44 2.34 0.29
C LYS A 465 34.47 1.80 1.73
N SER A 466 34.24 2.67 2.72
CA SER A 466 34.24 2.35 4.16
C SER A 466 32.93 2.75 4.85
N GLU A 467 31.91 3.19 4.11
CA GLU A 467 30.67 3.72 4.68
C GLU A 467 29.45 3.32 3.85
N TYR A 468 28.51 2.63 4.48
CA TYR A 468 27.25 2.21 3.88
C TYR A 468 26.09 2.84 4.66
N GLN A 469 25.21 3.54 3.96
CA GLN A 469 23.99 4.09 4.54
C GLN A 469 23.04 2.95 4.86
N LEU A 470 22.73 2.74 6.14
CA LEU A 470 21.78 1.68 6.52
C LEU A 470 20.34 2.06 6.19
N PRO A 471 19.53 1.12 5.63
CA PRO A 471 18.12 1.33 5.38
C PRO A 471 17.32 1.57 6.67
N VAL A 472 16.27 2.37 6.54
CA VAL A 472 15.32 2.70 7.62
C VAL A 472 13.90 2.59 7.07
N VAL A 473 13.05 1.81 7.74
CA VAL A 473 11.68 1.49 7.30
C VAL A 473 10.67 1.58 8.44
N ALA A 474 9.38 1.63 8.14
CA ALA A 474 8.30 1.49 9.10
C ALA A 474 7.26 0.47 8.61
N LEU A 475 6.87 -0.45 9.50
CA LEU A 475 5.78 -1.39 9.31
C LEU A 475 4.54 -0.84 10.04
N VAL A 476 3.53 -0.45 9.27
CA VAL A 476 2.38 0.34 9.76
C VAL A 476 1.10 -0.45 9.57
N CYS A 477 0.45 -0.89 10.64
CA CYS A 477 -0.76 -1.74 10.59
C CYS A 477 -1.89 -1.28 11.52
N ASP A 478 -3.14 -1.58 11.20
CA ASP A 478 -4.35 -1.06 11.87
C ASP A 478 -4.96 -2.07 12.87
N PHE A 479 -4.15 -2.88 13.56
CA PHE A 479 -4.66 -3.96 14.42
C PHE A 479 -5.37 -3.46 15.67
N ILE A 480 -6.32 -4.27 16.14
CA ILE A 480 -7.22 -3.91 17.23
C ILE A 480 -6.52 -4.06 18.60
N GLY A 481 -6.60 -3.02 19.42
CA GLY A 481 -6.15 -3.02 20.82
C GLY A 481 -5.09 -1.95 21.09
N SER A 482 -4.08 -2.29 21.89
CA SER A 482 -3.04 -1.36 22.35
C SER A 482 -1.78 -2.12 22.81
N PRO A 483 -0.61 -1.46 22.93
CA PRO A 483 0.58 -2.06 23.53
C PRO A 483 0.29 -2.70 24.89
N GLY A 484 0.91 -3.86 25.14
CA GLY A 484 0.75 -4.62 26.39
C GLY A 484 -0.63 -5.28 26.60
N SER A 485 -1.59 -5.12 25.68
CA SER A 485 -2.90 -5.77 25.84
C SER A 485 -2.85 -7.25 25.48
N LEU A 486 -3.22 -8.12 26.42
CA LEU A 486 -3.45 -9.55 26.19
C LEU A 486 -4.62 -9.83 25.22
N THR A 487 -5.41 -8.80 24.87
CA THR A 487 -6.54 -8.89 23.92
C THR A 487 -6.18 -8.53 22.48
N SER A 488 -4.97 -8.04 22.19
CA SER A 488 -4.49 -7.84 20.80
C SER A 488 -4.15 -9.17 20.15
N ARG A 489 -5.19 -9.79 19.61
CA ARG A 489 -5.21 -11.07 18.91
C ARG A 489 -5.49 -10.84 17.43
N LEU A 490 -4.73 -11.50 16.58
CA LEU A 490 -4.90 -11.47 15.13
C LEU A 490 -5.76 -12.66 14.70
N ASN A 491 -6.66 -12.47 13.74
CA ASN A 491 -7.21 -13.59 12.98
C ASN A 491 -6.18 -14.05 11.91
N HIS A 492 -6.37 -15.22 11.29
CA HIS A 492 -5.39 -15.78 10.34
C HIS A 492 -4.97 -14.78 9.25
N TYR A 493 -5.93 -14.08 8.65
CA TYR A 493 -5.66 -13.09 7.60
C TYR A 493 -4.87 -11.88 8.12
N GLU A 494 -5.02 -11.50 9.38
CA GLU A 494 -4.19 -10.45 10.00
C GLU A 494 -2.75 -10.94 10.28
N VAL A 495 -2.54 -12.24 10.53
CA VAL A 495 -1.19 -12.84 10.64
C VAL A 495 -0.52 -12.91 9.26
N GLU A 496 -1.22 -13.46 8.27
CA GLU A 496 -0.85 -13.53 6.85
C GLU A 496 -0.48 -12.15 6.31
N THR A 497 -1.31 -11.13 6.55
CA THR A 497 -1.01 -9.73 6.19
C THR A 497 0.20 -9.15 6.94
N LEU A 498 0.36 -9.45 8.24
CA LEU A 498 1.54 -9.01 9.00
C LEU A 498 2.83 -9.62 8.43
N PHE A 499 2.79 -10.89 8.03
CA PHE A 499 3.92 -11.63 7.47
C PHE A 499 4.28 -11.11 6.07
N HIS A 500 3.30 -10.93 5.19
CA HIS A 500 3.45 -10.30 3.87
C HIS A 500 4.21 -8.96 3.95
N GLU A 501 3.72 -8.01 4.77
CA GLU A 501 4.31 -6.68 4.90
C GLU A 501 5.67 -6.71 5.62
N PHE A 502 5.90 -7.69 6.50
CA PHE A 502 7.22 -7.94 7.09
C PHE A 502 8.22 -8.47 6.05
N GLY A 503 7.78 -9.25 5.06
CA GLY A 503 8.58 -9.65 3.90
C GLY A 503 9.06 -8.46 3.06
N HIS A 504 8.20 -7.45 2.83
CA HIS A 504 8.61 -6.17 2.22
C HIS A 504 9.63 -5.39 3.07
N ALA A 505 9.49 -5.42 4.41
CA ALA A 505 10.47 -4.81 5.31
C ALA A 505 11.82 -5.54 5.25
N LEU A 506 11.84 -6.88 5.26
CA LEU A 506 13.06 -7.69 5.09
C LEU A 506 13.74 -7.45 3.75
N HIS A 507 12.98 -7.42 2.64
CA HIS A 507 13.49 -7.07 1.31
C HIS A 507 14.24 -5.72 1.33
N SER A 508 13.78 -4.76 2.13
CA SER A 508 14.41 -3.45 2.27
C SER A 508 15.62 -3.44 3.24
N LEU A 509 15.56 -4.19 4.34
CA LEU A 509 16.63 -4.25 5.37
C LEU A 509 17.82 -5.14 4.95
N LEU A 510 17.57 -6.19 4.18
CA LEU A 510 18.60 -7.10 3.65
C LEU A 510 19.23 -6.58 2.34
N SER A 511 18.76 -5.46 1.79
CA SER A 511 19.30 -4.84 0.57
C SER A 511 20.76 -4.40 0.74
N ARG A 512 21.65 -4.89 -0.13
CA ARG A 512 23.07 -4.51 -0.25
C ARG A 512 23.36 -4.05 -1.67
N THR A 513 22.97 -2.81 -1.96
CA THR A 513 23.06 -2.18 -3.28
C THR A 513 24.04 -1.01 -3.23
N ASP A 514 24.87 -0.82 -4.26
CA ASP A 514 25.73 0.37 -4.36
C ASP A 514 24.87 1.65 -4.40
N TYR A 515 23.70 1.59 -5.04
CA TYR A 515 22.87 2.76 -5.37
C TYR A 515 21.48 2.76 -4.69
N GLN A 516 21.08 3.92 -4.14
CA GLN A 516 19.71 4.19 -3.65
C GLN A 516 18.66 3.83 -4.69
N HIS A 517 18.94 4.02 -5.98
CA HIS A 517 18.03 3.71 -7.07
C HIS A 517 17.52 2.25 -7.06
N PHE A 518 18.33 1.31 -6.56
CA PHE A 518 17.99 -0.12 -6.49
C PHE A 518 17.63 -0.63 -5.09
N SER A 519 17.80 0.18 -4.03
CA SER A 519 17.53 -0.21 -2.65
C SER A 519 16.14 -0.84 -2.42
N GLY A 520 16.11 -2.08 -1.92
CA GLY A 520 14.92 -2.74 -1.40
C GLY A 520 13.81 -2.91 -2.44
N THR A 521 12.57 -2.59 -2.07
CA THR A 521 11.38 -2.76 -2.94
C THR A 521 11.35 -1.91 -4.23
N ARG A 522 12.46 -1.24 -4.63
CA ARG A 522 12.61 -0.46 -5.87
C ARG A 522 12.82 -1.33 -7.14
N VAL A 523 12.37 -2.58 -7.11
CA VAL A 523 12.46 -3.57 -8.18
C VAL A 523 11.44 -3.32 -9.31
N VAL A 524 11.13 -4.31 -10.15
CA VAL A 524 10.00 -4.26 -11.10
C VAL A 524 8.68 -4.62 -10.40
N LEU A 525 7.56 -4.09 -10.87
CA LEU A 525 6.25 -4.23 -10.19
C LEU A 525 5.81 -5.70 -10.03
N ASP A 526 6.17 -6.56 -10.97
CA ASP A 526 5.86 -8.00 -11.00
C ASP A 526 6.91 -8.89 -10.31
N ILE A 527 7.90 -8.29 -9.64
CA ILE A 527 8.82 -8.97 -8.70
C ILE A 527 8.67 -8.42 -7.27
N ALA A 528 8.15 -7.20 -7.08
CA ALA A 528 8.02 -6.55 -5.78
C ALA A 528 7.30 -7.40 -4.72
N GLU A 529 6.31 -8.17 -5.15
CA GLU A 529 5.47 -9.05 -4.31
C GLU A 529 6.09 -10.43 -4.04
N ILE A 530 7.20 -10.81 -4.69
CA ILE A 530 7.78 -12.15 -4.51
C ILE A 530 8.31 -12.34 -3.08
N PRO A 531 9.06 -11.39 -2.48
CA PRO A 531 9.57 -11.55 -1.11
C PRO A 531 8.51 -11.37 -0.02
N SER A 532 7.34 -10.79 -0.32
CA SER A 532 6.21 -10.73 0.61
C SER A 532 5.39 -12.03 0.55
N ILE A 533 5.00 -12.48 -0.64
CA ILE A 533 4.26 -13.75 -0.84
C ILE A 533 5.06 -14.98 -0.44
N LEU A 534 6.40 -14.96 -0.56
CA LEU A 534 7.27 -16.04 -0.07
C LEU A 534 7.36 -16.11 1.47
N PHE A 535 6.90 -15.08 2.17
CA PHE A 535 7.02 -14.94 3.62
C PHE A 535 5.67 -15.04 4.35
N GLU A 536 4.56 -15.17 3.62
CA GLU A 536 3.20 -15.54 4.11
C GLU A 536 3.15 -16.95 4.72
#